data_AF-A0AAC9FGM3-F1
#
_entry.id   AF-A0AAC9FGM3-F1
#
_cell.length_a   1.000
_cell.length_b   1.000
_cell.length_c   1.000
_cell.angle_alpha   90.00
_cell.angle_beta   90.00
_cell.angle_gamma   90.00
#
_symmetry.space_group_name_H-M   'P 1'
#
loop_
_entity.id
_entity.type
_entity.pdbx_description
1 polymer ?
#
loop_
_entity_poly.entity_id
_entity_poly.type
_entity_poly.pdbx_seq_one_letter_code
_entity_poly.pdbx_strand_id
1 'polypeptide(L)'
;MSDEAAPAMAGGMAAAVTGGVVLLIAGFIALGLLFGLTPLYAGFLLLWYWGNVDMVEGKALAPLLVGACGGTATAWLLQYGAVHSGLAGVAPVLGLIVAAIYCQLRGWLPLLINRPYMLYLTVMAAPLLQAGESFGHVMAAIALATLYFGGIVAAGRAIVARRVAAAA
;
A
#
# COMPACT_ATOMS: atom_id res chain seq x y z
N MET A 1 12.48 4.03 29.88
CA MET A 1 11.69 2.91 29.38
C MET A 1 12.69 1.86 28.95
N SER A 2 12.88 0.82 29.76
CA SER A 2 13.75 -0.30 29.43
C SER A 2 13.18 -0.99 28.21
N ASP A 3 13.92 -0.97 27.10
CA ASP A 3 13.66 -1.82 25.94
C ASP A 3 13.87 -3.28 26.38
N GLU A 4 12.82 -3.89 26.94
CA GLU A 4 12.79 -5.32 27.12
C GLU A 4 12.60 -5.94 25.74
N ALA A 5 13.74 -6.29 25.11
CA ALA A 5 13.78 -6.89 23.80
C ALA A 5 12.87 -8.13 23.80
N ALA A 6 11.83 -8.10 22.97
CA ALA A 6 10.95 -9.25 22.79
C ALA A 6 11.80 -10.49 22.50
N PRO A 7 11.52 -11.64 23.15
CA PRO A 7 12.33 -12.83 22.98
C PRO A 7 12.42 -13.18 21.49
N ALA A 8 13.65 -13.35 21.00
CA ALA A 8 13.89 -13.67 19.60
C ALA A 8 13.18 -14.98 19.23
N MET A 9 12.51 -14.96 18.08
CA MET A 9 11.79 -16.14 17.56
C MET A 9 12.76 -17.32 17.43
N ALA A 10 12.34 -18.51 17.86
CA ALA A 10 13.14 -19.72 17.71
C ALA A 10 13.51 -19.94 16.24
N GLY A 11 14.76 -20.32 15.97
CA GLY A 11 15.33 -20.33 14.60
C GLY A 11 14.50 -21.12 13.58
N GLY A 12 13.89 -22.25 13.98
CA GLY A 12 13.03 -23.04 13.09
C GLY A 12 11.73 -22.32 12.70
N MET A 13 11.12 -21.58 13.62
CA MET A 13 9.93 -20.77 13.34
C MET A 13 10.29 -19.56 12.48
N ALA A 14 11.43 -18.92 12.75
CA ALA A 14 11.93 -17.81 11.94
C ALA A 14 12.15 -18.25 10.49
N ALA A 15 12.83 -19.38 10.27
CA ALA A 15 13.04 -19.94 8.94
C ALA A 15 11.72 -20.25 8.20
N ALA A 16 10.74 -20.81 8.90
CA ALA A 16 9.43 -21.11 8.31
C ALA A 16 8.67 -19.83 7.90
N VAL A 17 8.67 -18.81 8.78
CA VAL A 17 8.04 -17.50 8.49
C VAL A 17 8.75 -16.82 7.31
N THR A 18 10.08 -16.79 7.33
CA THR A 18 10.87 -16.24 6.21
C THR A 18 10.58 -16.97 4.91
N GLY A 19 10.54 -18.31 4.91
CA GLY A 19 10.18 -19.09 3.73
C GLY A 19 8.79 -18.75 3.20
N GLY A 20 7.80 -18.60 4.09
CA GLY A 20 6.45 -18.16 3.73
C GLY A 20 6.43 -16.76 3.09
N VAL A 21 7.17 -15.81 3.65
CA VAL A 21 7.30 -14.45 3.10
C VAL A 21 7.98 -14.46 1.74
N VAL A 22 9.04 -15.27 1.54
CA VAL A 22 9.71 -15.41 0.24
C VAL A 22 8.75 -15.94 -0.81
N LEU A 23 7.95 -16.97 -0.50
CA LEU A 23 6.93 -17.50 -1.41
C LEU A 23 5.85 -16.47 -1.74
N LEU A 24 5.42 -15.69 -0.74
CA LEU A 24 4.46 -14.61 -0.93
C LEU A 24 4.98 -13.54 -1.88
N ILE A 25 6.23 -13.11 -1.68
CA ILE A 25 6.91 -12.11 -2.54
C ILE A 25 7.08 -12.66 -3.95
N ALA A 26 7.59 -13.88 -4.09
CA ALA A 26 7.80 -14.52 -5.38
C ALA A 26 6.49 -14.68 -6.17
N GLY A 27 5.40 -15.05 -5.50
CA GLY A 27 4.08 -15.14 -6.11
C GLY A 27 3.57 -13.79 -6.60
N PHE A 28 3.75 -12.72 -5.83
CA PHE A 28 3.37 -11.37 -6.28
C PHE A 28 4.21 -10.90 -7.47
N ILE A 29 5.52 -11.17 -7.47
CA ILE A 29 6.41 -10.86 -8.61
C ILE A 29 5.96 -11.62 -9.86
N ALA A 30 5.66 -12.91 -9.74
CA ALA A 30 5.19 -13.73 -10.86
C ALA A 30 3.88 -13.19 -11.45
N LEU A 31 2.93 -12.76 -10.61
CA LEU A 31 1.71 -12.10 -11.08
C LEU A 31 2.01 -10.77 -11.77
N GLY A 32 2.91 -9.97 -11.20
CA GLY A 32 3.38 -8.74 -11.81
C GLY A 32 3.91 -8.93 -13.23
N LEU A 33 4.80 -9.90 -13.40
CA LEU A 33 5.36 -10.27 -14.71
C LEU A 33 4.27 -10.80 -15.67
N LEU A 34 3.33 -11.61 -15.17
CA LEU A 34 2.24 -12.15 -15.98
C LEU A 34 1.32 -11.05 -16.54
N PHE A 35 1.06 -10.00 -15.76
CA PHE A 35 0.23 -8.85 -16.18
C PHE A 35 1.04 -7.70 -16.80
N GLY A 36 2.36 -7.86 -16.96
CA GLY A 36 3.24 -6.81 -17.50
C GLY A 36 3.37 -5.57 -16.59
N LEU A 37 3.14 -5.71 -15.29
CA LEU A 37 3.24 -4.62 -14.32
C LEU A 37 4.69 -4.43 -13.87
N THR A 38 5.29 -3.29 -14.21
CA THR A 38 6.63 -2.89 -13.77
C THR A 38 6.69 -2.28 -12.35
N PRO A 39 5.73 -1.45 -11.88
CA PRO A 39 5.85 -0.75 -10.60
C PRO A 39 5.40 -1.60 -9.41
N LEU A 40 5.99 -2.79 -9.24
CA LEU A 40 5.66 -3.70 -8.14
C LEU A 40 5.98 -3.12 -6.77
N TYR A 41 6.88 -2.13 -6.70
CA TYR A 41 7.18 -1.40 -5.47
C TYR A 41 5.92 -0.80 -4.85
N ALA A 42 4.94 -0.37 -5.66
CA ALA A 42 3.69 0.17 -5.16
C ALA A 42 2.91 -0.91 -4.40
N GLY A 43 2.85 -2.12 -4.94
CA GLY A 43 2.27 -3.27 -4.24
C GLY A 43 3.02 -3.68 -2.98
N PHE A 44 4.35 -3.62 -2.98
CA PHE A 44 5.14 -3.89 -1.77
C PHE A 44 4.99 -2.81 -0.71
N LEU A 45 4.84 -1.54 -1.10
CA LEU A 45 4.57 -0.43 -0.19
C LEU A 45 3.21 -0.61 0.50
N LEU A 46 2.21 -1.09 -0.25
CA LEU A 46 0.91 -1.50 0.30
C LEU A 46 1.07 -2.59 1.36
N LEU A 47 1.77 -3.68 1.02
CA LEU A 47 2.01 -4.78 1.94
C LEU A 47 2.77 -4.32 3.19
N TRP A 48 3.80 -3.50 3.01
CA TRP A 48 4.61 -2.97 4.10
C TRP A 48 3.77 -2.12 5.05
N TYR A 49 2.97 -1.19 4.52
CA TYR A 49 2.12 -0.33 5.34
C TYR A 49 1.06 -1.16 6.06
N TRP A 50 0.36 -2.04 5.34
CA TRP A 50 -0.68 -2.88 5.94
C TRP A 50 -0.11 -3.81 7.02
N GLY A 51 1.05 -4.41 6.77
CA GLY A 51 1.71 -5.34 7.67
C GLY A 51 2.29 -4.69 8.93
N ASN A 52 2.89 -3.50 8.81
CA ASN A 52 3.64 -2.88 9.91
C ASN A 52 2.88 -1.76 10.61
N VAL A 53 1.96 -1.07 9.93
CA VAL A 53 1.22 0.07 10.50
C VAL A 53 -0.17 -0.36 10.93
N ASP A 54 -0.92 -1.04 10.06
CA ASP A 54 -2.28 -1.48 10.36
C ASP A 54 -2.32 -2.90 10.96
N MET A 55 -1.17 -3.55 11.15
CA MET A 55 -1.05 -4.90 11.73
C MET A 55 -1.95 -5.94 11.04
N VAL A 56 -2.07 -5.83 9.72
CA VAL A 56 -2.90 -6.70 8.88
C VAL A 56 -4.39 -6.64 9.28
N GLU A 57 -4.87 -5.50 9.78
CA GLU A 57 -6.28 -5.32 10.11
C GLU A 57 -7.15 -5.37 8.84
N GLY A 58 -8.12 -6.28 8.82
CA GLY A 58 -8.93 -6.52 7.62
C GLY A 58 -9.81 -5.33 7.23
N LYS A 59 -10.31 -4.57 8.21
CA LYS A 59 -11.13 -3.37 7.99
C LYS A 59 -10.34 -2.21 7.39
N ALA A 60 -9.02 -2.19 7.57
CA ALA A 60 -8.14 -1.15 7.08
C ALA A 60 -7.81 -1.31 5.59
N LEU A 61 -8.00 -2.50 5.01
CA LEU A 61 -7.58 -2.80 3.63
C LEU A 61 -8.30 -1.94 2.58
N ALA A 62 -9.61 -1.71 2.74
CA ALA A 62 -10.37 -0.89 1.80
C ALA A 62 -9.98 0.60 1.87
N PRO A 63 -9.91 1.25 3.05
CA PRO A 63 -9.32 2.59 3.20
C PRO A 63 -7.89 2.67 2.66
N LEU A 64 -7.08 1.63 2.85
CA LEU A 64 -5.71 1.59 2.36
C LEU A 64 -5.67 1.64 0.83
N LEU A 65 -6.43 0.78 0.16
CA LEU A 65 -6.53 0.78 -1.30
C LEU A 65 -6.99 2.14 -1.83
N VAL A 66 -8.08 2.67 -1.29
CA VAL A 66 -8.67 3.93 -1.77
C VAL A 66 -7.73 5.11 -1.51
N GLY A 67 -7.10 5.15 -0.33
CA GLY A 67 -6.12 6.16 0.02
C GLY A 67 -4.89 6.10 -0.87
N ALA A 68 -4.29 4.92 -1.06
CA ALA A 68 -3.13 4.71 -1.93
C ALA A 68 -3.40 5.16 -3.37
N CYS A 69 -4.57 4.80 -3.90
CA CYS A 69 -5.03 5.24 -5.21
C CYS A 69 -5.24 6.76 -5.26
N GLY A 70 -5.87 7.36 -4.25
CA GLY A 70 -6.09 8.80 -4.17
C GLY A 70 -4.80 9.62 -4.09
N GLY A 71 -3.83 9.16 -3.31
CA GLY A 71 -2.51 9.78 -3.19
C GLY A 71 -1.74 9.72 -4.50
N THR A 72 -1.75 8.55 -5.15
CA THR A 72 -1.13 8.34 -6.47
C THR A 72 -1.77 9.22 -7.55
N ALA A 73 -3.10 9.30 -7.59
CA ALA A 73 -3.82 10.16 -8.54
C ALA A 73 -3.51 11.65 -8.31
N THR A 74 -3.37 12.08 -7.06
CA THR A 74 -3.01 13.47 -6.74
C THR A 74 -1.57 13.79 -7.15
N ALA A 75 -0.64 12.85 -6.94
CA ALA A 75 0.74 12.99 -7.44
C ALA A 75 0.78 13.08 -8.98
N TRP A 76 -0.04 12.28 -9.67
CA TRP A 76 -0.19 12.37 -11.12
C TRP A 76 -0.71 13.74 -11.56
N LEU A 77 -1.75 14.27 -10.90
CA LEU A 77 -2.28 15.61 -11.20
C LEU A 77 -1.20 16.69 -11.03
N LEU A 78 -0.36 16.57 -10.00
CA LEU A 78 0.74 17.49 -9.75
C LEU A 78 1.75 17.49 -10.91
N GLN A 79 2.15 16.30 -11.37
CA GLN A 79 3.06 16.15 -12.50
C GLN A 79 2.41 16.63 -13.81
N TYR A 80 1.16 16.22 -14.07
CA TYR A 80 0.41 16.63 -15.26
C TYR A 80 0.29 18.15 -15.34
N GLY A 81 -0.06 18.80 -14.23
CA GLY A 81 -0.15 20.25 -14.12
C GLY A 81 1.19 20.94 -14.35
N ALA A 82 2.29 20.38 -13.81
CA ALA A 82 3.63 20.89 -14.02
C ALA A 82 4.06 20.83 -15.49
N VAL A 83 3.80 19.72 -16.18
CA VAL A 83 4.20 19.50 -17.58
C VAL A 83 3.40 20.37 -18.55
N HIS A 84 2.08 20.50 -18.36
CA HIS A 84 1.21 21.14 -19.36
C HIS A 84 0.99 22.63 -19.12
N SER A 85 1.00 23.08 -17.86
CA SER A 85 0.61 24.44 -17.50
C SER A 85 1.60 25.12 -16.54
N GLY A 86 2.76 24.48 -16.28
CA GLY A 86 3.76 24.99 -15.35
C GLY A 86 3.16 25.33 -13.98
N LEU A 87 3.49 26.51 -13.45
CA LEU A 87 3.03 26.94 -12.14
C LEU A 87 1.49 27.06 -12.05
N ALA A 88 0.82 27.44 -13.14
CA ALA A 88 -0.64 27.59 -13.15
C ALA A 88 -1.37 26.25 -13.01
N GLY A 89 -0.76 25.14 -13.46
CA GLY A 89 -1.29 23.79 -13.24
C GLY A 89 -0.93 23.21 -11.87
N VAL A 90 0.24 23.57 -11.33
CA VAL A 90 0.73 23.10 -10.03
C VAL A 90 -0.01 23.75 -8.86
N ALA A 91 -0.25 25.06 -8.91
CA ALA A 91 -0.87 25.83 -7.84
C ALA A 91 -2.21 25.25 -7.31
N PRO A 92 -3.19 24.89 -8.16
CA PRO A 92 -4.45 24.31 -7.68
C PRO A 92 -4.23 22.93 -7.04
N VAL A 93 -3.29 22.13 -7.53
CA VAL A 93 -2.98 20.82 -6.94
C VAL A 93 -2.29 20.96 -5.60
N LEU A 94 -1.41 21.96 -5.42
CA LEU A 94 -0.87 22.28 -4.11
C LEU A 94 -1.97 22.70 -3.12
N GLY A 95 -2.94 23.50 -3.59
CA GLY A 95 -4.14 23.83 -2.80
C GLY A 95 -4.94 22.59 -2.39
N LEU A 96 -5.11 21.63 -3.31
CA LEU A 96 -5.75 20.34 -3.02
C LEU A 96 -4.98 19.53 -1.98
N ILE A 97 -3.64 19.50 -2.04
CA ILE A 97 -2.78 18.80 -1.07
C ILE A 97 -2.93 19.44 0.32
N VAL A 98 -2.91 20.77 0.41
CA VAL A 98 -3.12 21.49 1.68
C VAL A 98 -4.52 21.17 2.25
N ALA A 99 -5.55 21.16 1.40
CA ALA A 99 -6.91 20.79 1.81
C ALA A 99 -6.98 19.33 2.28
N ALA A 100 -6.29 18.40 1.60
CA ALA A 100 -6.21 17.00 1.98
C ALA A 100 -5.53 16.84 3.36
N ILE A 101 -4.43 17.56 3.61
CA ILE A 101 -3.78 17.56 4.93
C ILE A 101 -4.74 18.06 6.01
N TYR A 102 -5.46 19.16 5.74
CA TYR A 102 -6.46 19.68 6.67
C TYR A 102 -7.58 18.66 6.95
N CYS A 103 -8.13 18.04 5.91
CA CYS A 103 -9.14 16.99 6.04
C CYS A 103 -8.61 15.80 6.86
N GLN A 104 -7.35 15.39 6.64
CA GLN A 104 -6.72 14.31 7.40
C GLN A 104 -6.63 14.65 8.89
N LEU A 105 -6.19 15.86 9.23
CA LEU A 105 -6.10 16.33 10.62
C LEU A 105 -7.47 16.43 11.30
N ARG A 106 -8.51 16.77 10.53
CA ARG A 106 -9.91 16.81 11.01
C ARG A 106 -10.59 15.45 11.04
N GLY A 107 -9.97 14.40 10.50
CA GLY A 107 -10.58 13.07 10.34
C GLY A 107 -11.72 13.04 9.33
N TRP A 108 -11.73 13.97 8.37
CA TRP A 108 -12.76 14.05 7.32
C TRP A 108 -12.43 13.13 6.16
N LEU A 109 -13.48 12.52 5.59
CA LEU A 109 -13.39 11.58 4.47
C LEU A 109 -12.30 10.48 4.69
N PRO A 110 -12.32 9.74 5.82
CA PRO A 110 -11.24 8.83 6.21
C PRO A 110 -11.04 7.66 5.25
N LEU A 111 -12.01 7.38 4.38
CA LEU A 111 -11.88 6.40 3.32
C LEU A 111 -10.85 6.81 2.27
N LEU A 112 -10.82 8.09 1.88
CA LEU A 112 -9.93 8.61 0.83
C LEU A 112 -8.72 9.33 1.42
N ILE A 113 -8.94 10.18 2.42
CA ILE A 113 -7.91 11.04 3.00
C ILE A 113 -7.42 10.40 4.30
N ASN A 114 -6.39 9.58 4.18
CA ASN A 114 -5.83 8.80 5.28
C ASN A 114 -4.29 8.71 5.19
N ARG A 115 -3.67 8.01 6.13
CA ARG A 115 -2.21 7.84 6.17
C ARG A 115 -1.64 7.23 4.87
N PRO A 116 -2.25 6.18 4.27
CA PRO A 116 -1.89 5.68 2.95
C PRO A 116 -1.94 6.75 1.85
N TYR A 117 -2.95 7.61 1.83
CA TYR A 117 -3.02 8.72 0.86
C TYR A 117 -1.78 9.60 0.91
N MET A 118 -1.35 10.02 2.10
CA MET A 118 -0.16 10.85 2.23
C MET A 118 1.11 10.09 1.87
N LEU A 119 1.22 8.83 2.27
CA LEU A 119 2.36 7.99 1.92
C LEU A 119 2.55 7.89 0.40
N TYR A 120 1.48 7.54 -0.33
CA TYR A 120 1.55 7.40 -1.78
C TYR A 120 1.71 8.73 -2.48
N LEU A 121 1.07 9.79 -2.00
CA LEU A 121 1.30 11.14 -2.52
C LEU A 121 2.78 11.52 -2.41
N THR A 122 3.41 11.30 -1.26
CA THR A 122 4.82 11.64 -1.06
C THR A 122 5.75 10.79 -1.93
N VAL A 123 5.55 9.47 -1.95
CA VAL A 123 6.39 8.57 -2.75
C VAL A 123 6.23 8.87 -4.24
N MET A 124 4.99 8.99 -4.73
CA MET A 124 4.72 9.24 -6.15
C MET A 124 4.99 10.69 -6.59
N ALA A 125 5.15 11.63 -5.65
CA ALA A 125 5.63 12.97 -5.95
C ALA A 125 7.15 13.02 -6.22
N ALA A 126 7.90 11.96 -5.92
CA ALA A 126 9.34 11.91 -6.15
C ALA A 126 9.66 11.96 -7.67
N PRO A 127 10.46 12.94 -8.14
CA PRO A 127 10.72 13.12 -9.58
C PRO A 127 11.27 11.88 -10.29
N LEU A 128 12.07 11.07 -9.58
CA LEU A 128 12.67 9.86 -10.12
C LEU A 128 11.61 8.80 -10.49
N LEU A 129 10.56 8.65 -9.67
CA LEU A 129 9.47 7.73 -9.95
C LEU A 129 8.53 8.28 -11.02
N GLN A 130 8.34 9.60 -11.04
CA GLN A 130 7.49 10.29 -12.00
C GLN A 130 8.02 10.20 -13.45
N ALA A 131 9.34 10.20 -13.63
CA ALA A 131 9.95 10.19 -14.96
C ALA A 131 9.95 8.82 -15.66
N GLY A 132 9.83 7.73 -14.90
CA GLY A 132 9.98 6.37 -15.42
C GLY A 132 8.72 5.52 -15.44
N GLU A 133 7.63 5.98 -14.81
CA GLU A 133 6.49 5.10 -14.52
C GLU A 133 5.19 5.48 -15.21
N SER A 134 4.45 4.45 -15.60
CA SER A 134 3.07 4.58 -16.01
C SER A 134 2.18 4.54 -14.77
N PHE A 135 1.55 5.67 -14.43
CA PHE A 135 0.63 5.75 -13.28
C PHE A 135 -0.53 4.76 -13.37
N GLY A 136 -0.97 4.38 -14.57
CA GLY A 136 -1.94 3.31 -14.78
C GLY A 136 -1.42 1.96 -14.27
N HIS A 137 -0.18 1.61 -14.57
CA HIS A 137 0.45 0.39 -14.07
C HIS A 137 0.68 0.45 -12.55
N VAL A 138 0.97 1.63 -11.99
CA VAL A 138 1.08 1.83 -10.53
C VAL A 138 -0.25 1.53 -9.85
N MET A 139 -1.35 2.11 -10.33
CA MET A 139 -2.70 1.89 -9.79
C MET A 139 -3.12 0.42 -9.92
N ALA A 140 -2.80 -0.22 -11.06
CA ALA A 140 -3.04 -1.64 -11.27
C ALA A 140 -2.22 -2.51 -10.30
N ALA A 141 -0.96 -2.17 -10.04
CA ALA A 141 -0.11 -2.87 -9.07
C ALA A 141 -0.64 -2.75 -7.63
N ILE A 142 -1.15 -1.57 -7.23
CA ILE A 142 -1.81 -1.37 -5.93
C ILE A 142 -3.06 -2.26 -5.81
N ALA A 143 -3.91 -2.27 -6.84
CA ALA A 143 -5.13 -3.08 -6.84
C ALA A 143 -4.80 -4.58 -6.81
N LEU A 144 -3.85 -5.03 -7.64
CA LEU A 144 -3.40 -6.42 -7.67
C LEU A 144 -2.80 -6.85 -6.33
N ALA A 145 -1.98 -6.01 -5.70
CA ALA A 145 -1.41 -6.27 -4.38
C ALA A 145 -2.50 -6.41 -3.32
N THR A 146 -3.50 -5.53 -3.35
CA THR A 146 -4.65 -5.58 -2.43
C THR A 146 -5.39 -6.90 -2.55
N LEU A 147 -5.68 -7.33 -3.78
CA LEU A 147 -6.37 -8.59 -4.06
C LEU A 147 -5.53 -9.80 -3.66
N TYR A 148 -4.25 -9.80 -4.02
CA TYR A 148 -3.34 -10.92 -3.77
C TYR A 148 -3.03 -11.08 -2.27
N PHE A 149 -2.51 -10.05 -1.62
CA PHE A 149 -2.14 -10.11 -0.19
C PHE A 149 -3.38 -10.18 0.70
N GLY A 150 -4.41 -9.39 0.40
CA GLY A 150 -5.69 -9.44 1.11
C GLY A 150 -6.36 -10.80 1.00
N GLY A 151 -6.35 -11.39 -0.20
CA GLY A 151 -6.89 -12.72 -0.47
C GLY A 151 -6.17 -13.82 0.30
N ILE A 152 -4.82 -13.80 0.31
CA ILE A 152 -4.02 -14.80 1.03
C ILE A 152 -4.27 -14.73 2.54
N VAL A 153 -4.29 -13.53 3.12
CA VAL A 153 -4.57 -13.35 4.55
C VAL A 153 -5.99 -13.79 4.89
N ALA A 154 -6.98 -13.42 4.08
CA ALA A 154 -8.37 -13.82 4.28
C ALA A 154 -8.53 -15.35 4.22
N ALA A 155 -7.91 -15.99 3.23
CA ALA A 155 -7.90 -17.45 3.10
C ALA A 155 -7.21 -18.12 4.29
N GLY A 156 -6.05 -17.62 4.72
CA GLY A 156 -5.34 -18.11 5.90
C GLY A 156 -6.21 -18.06 7.16
N ARG A 157 -6.86 -16.91 7.42
CA ARG A 157 -7.79 -16.74 8.55
C ARG A 157 -8.96 -17.71 8.47
N ALA A 158 -9.56 -17.89 7.29
CA ALA A 158 -10.67 -18.82 7.10
C ALA A 158 -10.28 -20.29 7.35
N ILE A 159 -9.09 -20.70 6.90
CA ILE A 159 -8.57 -22.05 7.13
C ILE A 159 -8.35 -22.30 8.62
N VAL A 160 -7.71 -21.36 9.33
CA VAL A 160 -7.48 -21.47 10.77
C VAL A 160 -8.80 -21.57 11.53
N ALA A 161 -9.77 -20.70 11.22
CA ALA A 161 -11.09 -20.73 11.86
C ALA A 161 -11.81 -22.08 11.67
N ARG A 162 -11.74 -22.66 10.47
CA ARG A 162 -12.31 -23.99 10.20
C ARG A 162 -11.62 -25.11 10.98
N ARG A 163 -10.29 -25.05 11.13
CA ARG A 163 -9.53 -26.06 11.88
C ARG A 163 -9.82 -26.00 13.38
N VAL A 164 -9.98 -24.79 13.93
CA VAL A 164 -10.39 -24.60 15.33
C VAL A 164 -11.80 -25.15 15.55
N ALA A 165 -12.74 -24.85 14.67
CA ALA A 165 -14.12 -25.36 14.76
C ALA A 165 -14.21 -26.88 14.63
N ALA A 166 -13.32 -27.52 13.86
CA ALA A 166 -13.28 -28.98 13.71
C ALA A 166 -12.56 -29.70 14.87
N ALA A 167 -11.84 -28.97 15.72
CA ALA A 167 -11.11 -29.50 16.87
C ALA A 167 -11.85 -29.25 18.21
N ALA A 168 -12.99 -28.55 18.18
CA ALA A 168 -13.90 -28.29 19.29
C ALA A 168 -15.11 -29.24 19.23
#